data_AF-Q8L566-F1
#
_entry.id   AF-Q8L566-F1
#
_cell.length_a   1.000
_cell.length_b   1.000
_cell.length_c   1.000
_cell.angle_alpha   90.00
_cell.angle_beta   90.00
_cell.angle_gamma   90.00
#
_symmetry.space_group_name_H-M   'P 1'
#
loop_
_entity.id
_entity.type
_entity.pdbx_description
1 polymer ?
#
loop_
_entity_poly.entity_id
_entity_poly.type
_entity_poly.pdbx_seq_one_letter_code
_entity_poly.pdbx_strand_id
1 'polypeptide(L)'
;IYLNEEDYGRISSSVIAHKTQLDSGEIRWVIDSVVGKEDGLGVENIHGSAAIASAYSRAYEETFTLTFVSGRTVGIGAYLARLGIRCIQRIDQPIILTGFSALNKLLGREV
;
A
#
# COMPACT_ATOMS: atom_id res chain seq x y z
N ILE A 1 22.15 -3.97 4.03
CA ILE A 1 22.16 -3.70 2.57
C ILE A 1 22.91 -2.39 2.38
N TYR A 2 23.71 -2.25 1.33
CA TYR A 2 24.50 -1.04 1.10
C TYR A 2 24.62 -0.73 -0.39
N LEU A 3 25.00 0.51 -0.69
CA LEU A 3 25.40 0.99 -2.01
C LEU A 3 26.90 1.30 -2.00
N ASN A 4 27.55 1.15 -3.14
CA ASN A 4 28.87 1.74 -3.34
C ASN A 4 28.74 3.26 -3.55
N GLU A 5 29.87 3.97 -3.58
CA GLU A 5 29.88 5.44 -3.73
C GLU A 5 29.23 5.90 -5.05
N GLU A 6 29.45 5.18 -6.15
CA GLU A 6 28.93 5.52 -7.48
C GLU A 6 27.40 5.38 -7.54
N ASP A 7 26.88 4.26 -7.04
CA ASP A 7 25.45 3.98 -7.02
C ASP A 7 24.72 4.90 -6.05
N TYR A 8 25.31 5.20 -4.89
CA TYR A 8 24.76 6.22 -3.99
C TYR A 8 24.69 7.59 -4.69
N GLY A 9 25.74 7.98 -5.42
CA GLY A 9 25.73 9.20 -6.23
C GLY A 9 24.57 9.26 -7.23
N ARG A 10 24.16 8.11 -7.79
CA ARG A 10 23.05 8.01 -8.75
C ARG A 10 21.67 8.08 -8.12
N ILE A 11 21.47 7.48 -6.93
CA ILE A 11 20.12 7.30 -6.33
C ILE A 11 19.95 7.92 -4.94
N SER A 12 20.88 8.78 -4.51
CA SER A 12 20.86 9.42 -3.18
C SER A 12 19.56 10.16 -2.85
N SER A 13 18.77 10.60 -3.84
CA SER A 13 17.46 11.22 -3.60
C SER A 13 16.35 10.22 -3.26
N SER A 14 16.53 8.93 -3.54
CA SER A 14 15.53 7.86 -3.36
C SER A 14 15.82 6.99 -2.12
N VAL A 15 16.92 7.23 -1.43
CA VAL A 15 17.34 6.47 -0.25
C VAL A 15 17.89 7.40 0.82
N ILE A 16 17.69 7.03 2.08
CA ILE A 16 18.39 7.62 3.22
C ILE A 16 19.46 6.61 3.62
N ALA A 17 20.72 7.03 3.59
CA ALA A 17 21.86 6.18 3.87
C ALA A 17 22.98 6.95 4.54
N HIS A 18 23.80 6.27 5.34
CA HIS A 18 24.99 6.82 5.95
C HIS A 18 26.27 6.14 5.45
N LYS A 19 27.33 6.93 5.32
CA LYS A 19 28.64 6.47 4.86
C LYS A 19 29.38 5.76 6.00
N THR A 20 29.86 4.56 5.72
CA THR A 20 30.70 3.74 6.61
C THR A 20 31.94 3.31 5.86
N GLN A 21 33.08 3.29 6.54
CA GLN A 21 34.33 2.75 5.99
C GLN A 21 34.72 1.50 6.79
N LEU A 22 35.06 0.44 6.07
CA LEU A 22 35.56 -0.80 6.68
C LEU A 22 37.06 -0.69 6.94
N ASP A 23 37.57 -1.58 7.80
CA ASP A 23 39.01 -1.73 8.08
C ASP A 23 39.82 -2.06 6.80
N SER A 24 39.17 -2.63 5.78
CA SER A 24 39.75 -2.87 4.45
C SER A 24 39.96 -1.60 3.63
N GLY A 25 39.47 -0.45 4.08
CA GLY A 25 39.42 0.81 3.33
C GLY A 25 38.23 0.94 2.38
N GLU A 26 37.40 -0.10 2.23
CA GLU A 26 36.20 -0.06 1.40
C GLU A 26 35.14 0.89 1.99
N ILE A 27 34.60 1.78 1.14
CA ILE A 27 33.53 2.70 1.51
C ILE A 27 32.18 2.08 1.12
N ARG A 28 31.24 2.09 2.06
CA ARG A 28 29.87 1.61 1.88
C ARG A 28 28.87 2.64 2.36
N TRP A 29 27.83 2.88 1.57
CA TRP A 29 26.65 3.65 1.97
C TRP A 29 25.59 2.68 2.48
N VAL A 30 25.52 2.53 3.79
CA VAL A 30 24.57 1.63 4.45
C VAL A 30 23.18 2.25 4.37
N ILE A 31 22.22 1.54 3.78
CA ILE A 31 20.85 2.04 3.59
C ILE A 31 20.09 1.92 4.92
N ASP A 32 19.63 3.06 5.43
CA ASP A 32 18.77 3.14 6.61
C ASP A 32 17.29 3.08 6.23
N SER A 33 16.92 3.73 5.12
CA SER A 33 15.55 3.76 4.63
C SER A 33 15.50 3.92 3.11
N VAL A 34 14.47 3.34 2.51
CA VAL A 34 14.18 3.49 1.07
C VAL A 34 12.95 4.37 0.95
N VAL A 35 13.10 5.52 0.29
CA VAL A 35 12.01 6.45 0.01
C VAL A 35 11.34 6.07 -1.31
N GLY A 36 12.15 5.74 -2.32
CA GLY A 36 11.69 5.47 -3.69
C GLY A 36 11.70 6.72 -4.55
N LYS A 37 11.77 6.52 -5.88
CA LYS A 37 11.78 7.60 -6.88
C LYS A 37 10.38 7.99 -7.34
N GLU A 38 9.46 7.03 -7.31
CA GLU A 38 8.10 7.16 -7.80
C GLU A 38 7.15 7.34 -6.62
N ASP A 39 6.07 8.09 -6.85
CA ASP A 39 4.96 8.17 -5.90
C ASP A 39 4.09 6.91 -5.96
N GLY A 40 3.39 6.62 -4.87
CA GLY A 40 2.39 5.57 -4.82
C GLY A 40 2.97 4.17 -4.55
N LEU A 41 4.06 4.11 -3.79
CA LEU A 41 4.73 2.89 -3.35
C LEU A 41 4.30 2.46 -1.95
N GLY A 42 3.90 3.39 -1.08
CA GLY A 42 3.74 3.11 0.34
C GLY A 42 2.65 3.90 1.06
N VAL A 43 3.03 4.56 2.16
CA VAL A 43 2.13 5.18 3.13
C VAL A 43 1.31 6.33 2.56
N GLU A 44 1.77 6.96 1.49
CA GLU A 44 1.05 7.96 0.71
C GLU A 44 -0.24 7.40 0.10
N ASN A 45 -0.25 6.13 -0.33
CA ASN A 45 -1.47 5.47 -0.78
C ASN A 45 -2.42 5.18 0.37
N ILE A 46 -1.91 4.90 1.57
CA ILE A 46 -2.73 4.71 2.77
C ILE A 46 -3.39 6.04 3.15
N HIS A 47 -2.64 7.15 3.09
CA HIS A 47 -3.17 8.48 3.29
C HIS A 47 -4.28 8.81 2.26
N GLY A 48 -4.02 8.58 0.97
CA GLY A 48 -5.03 8.78 -0.08
C GLY A 48 -6.27 7.90 0.11
N SER A 49 -6.07 6.64 0.51
CA SER A 49 -7.15 5.71 0.84
C SER A 49 -8.01 6.20 2.01
N ALA A 50 -7.39 6.70 3.07
CA ALA A 50 -8.10 7.27 4.21
C ALA A 50 -8.87 8.55 3.83
N ALA A 51 -8.29 9.39 2.97
CA ALA A 51 -8.94 10.61 2.49
C ALA A 51 -10.24 10.30 1.74
N ILE A 52 -10.23 9.32 0.82
CA ILE A 52 -11.45 8.93 0.09
C ILE A 52 -12.48 8.23 0.99
N ALA A 53 -12.04 7.44 1.99
CA ALA A 53 -12.95 6.86 2.97
C ALA A 53 -13.68 7.93 3.78
N SER A 54 -12.94 8.93 4.27
CA SER A 54 -13.51 10.05 5.03
C SER A 54 -14.50 10.86 4.18
N ALA A 55 -14.11 11.18 2.94
CA ALA A 55 -14.98 11.89 2.01
C ALA A 55 -16.28 11.11 1.71
N TYR A 56 -16.17 9.80 1.48
CA TYR A 56 -17.34 8.96 1.19
C TYR A 56 -18.24 8.75 2.41
N SER A 57 -17.67 8.64 3.61
CA SER A 57 -18.41 8.58 4.87
C SER A 57 -19.25 9.85 5.08
N ARG A 58 -18.66 11.02 4.83
CA ARG A 58 -19.40 12.29 4.89
C ARG A 58 -20.49 12.38 3.82
N ALA A 59 -20.17 11.97 2.59
CA ALA A 59 -21.12 11.99 1.48
C ALA A 59 -22.35 11.12 1.77
N TYR A 60 -22.21 10.00 2.49
CA TYR A 60 -23.34 9.17 2.90
C TYR A 60 -24.35 9.92 3.79
N GLU A 61 -23.86 10.80 4.68
CA GLU A 61 -24.72 11.61 5.56
C GLU A 61 -25.38 12.78 4.81
N GLU A 62 -24.70 13.31 3.80
CA GLU A 62 -25.10 14.54 3.10
C GLU A 62 -25.92 14.27 1.82
N THR A 63 -25.78 13.10 1.19
CA THR A 63 -26.41 12.80 -0.10
C THR A 63 -26.69 11.31 -0.33
N PHE A 64 -27.39 11.00 -1.41
CA PHE A 64 -27.58 9.62 -1.84
C PHE A 64 -26.27 9.03 -2.35
N THR A 65 -25.82 7.95 -1.70
CA THR A 65 -24.68 7.13 -2.13
C THR A 65 -25.14 5.70 -2.42
N LEU A 66 -24.52 5.08 -3.43
CA LEU A 66 -24.71 3.69 -3.82
C LEU A 66 -23.35 3.12 -4.27
N THR A 67 -23.04 1.90 -3.85
CA THR A 67 -21.89 1.13 -4.36
C THR A 67 -22.38 -0.04 -5.21
N PHE A 68 -21.79 -0.22 -6.40
CA PHE A 68 -22.02 -1.39 -7.25
C PHE A 68 -20.73 -2.20 -7.41
N VAL A 69 -20.73 -3.42 -6.87
CA VAL A 69 -19.60 -4.34 -6.93
C VAL A 69 -19.77 -5.27 -8.14
N SER A 70 -19.11 -4.88 -9.23
CA SER A 70 -19.12 -5.60 -10.51
C SER A 70 -17.89 -6.51 -10.72
N GLY A 71 -16.90 -6.41 -9.85
CA GLY A 71 -15.66 -7.19 -9.90
C GLY A 71 -15.15 -7.46 -8.50
N ARG A 72 -13.95 -8.01 -8.38
CA ARG A 72 -13.32 -8.24 -7.08
C ARG A 72 -13.01 -6.91 -6.40
N THR A 73 -13.62 -6.67 -5.24
CA THR A 73 -13.41 -5.48 -4.41
C THR A 73 -12.50 -5.82 -3.22
N VAL A 74 -11.35 -5.15 -3.11
CA VAL A 74 -10.30 -5.48 -2.12
C VAL A 74 -9.89 -4.27 -1.29
N GLY A 75 -9.53 -4.47 -0.02
CA GLY A 75 -8.86 -3.47 0.81
C GLY A 75 -9.73 -2.22 1.00
N ILE A 76 -9.22 -1.05 0.63
CA ILE A 76 -9.96 0.21 0.73
C ILE A 76 -11.30 0.17 -0.01
N GLY A 77 -11.38 -0.51 -1.16
CA GLY A 77 -12.64 -0.65 -1.89
C GLY A 77 -13.71 -1.40 -1.08
N ALA A 78 -13.32 -2.37 -0.26
CA ALA A 78 -14.25 -3.11 0.60
C ALA A 78 -14.79 -2.22 1.73
N TYR A 79 -13.94 -1.34 2.27
CA TYR A 79 -14.38 -0.33 3.23
C TYR A 79 -15.34 0.68 2.59
N LEU A 80 -15.08 1.15 1.36
CA LEU A 80 -15.98 2.05 0.66
C LEU A 80 -17.35 1.41 0.44
N ALA A 81 -17.39 0.14 0.00
CA ALA A 81 -18.64 -0.60 -0.13
C ALA A 81 -19.43 -0.67 1.20
N ARG A 82 -18.72 -0.77 2.33
CA ARG A 82 -19.35 -0.73 3.66
C ARG A 82 -19.82 0.68 4.04
N LEU A 83 -19.01 1.71 3.83
CA LEU A 83 -19.31 3.09 4.21
C LEU A 83 -20.51 3.66 3.45
N GLY A 84 -20.75 3.20 2.21
CA GLY A 84 -21.91 3.61 1.41
C GLY A 84 -23.24 3.01 1.89
N ILE A 85 -23.19 1.94 2.71
CA ILE A 85 -24.31 1.14 3.25
C ILE A 85 -25.19 0.47 2.18
N ARG A 86 -25.60 1.21 1.16
CA ARG A 86 -26.32 0.75 -0.02
C ARG A 86 -25.33 0.12 -0.99
N CYS A 87 -25.23 -1.20 -0.98
CA CYS A 87 -24.31 -1.96 -1.81
C CYS A 87 -25.07 -3.00 -2.64
N ILE A 88 -24.92 -2.95 -3.97
CA ILE A 88 -25.39 -3.98 -4.88
C ILE A 88 -24.16 -4.80 -5.29
N GLN A 89 -24.18 -6.09 -4.99
CA GLN A 89 -23.06 -7.00 -5.26
C GLN A 89 -23.47 -8.05 -6.28
N ARG A 90 -22.64 -8.24 -7.31
CA ARG A 90 -22.80 -9.37 -8.23
C ARG A 90 -22.50 -10.68 -7.50
N ILE A 91 -23.35 -11.69 -7.66
CA ILE A 91 -23.33 -12.92 -6.85
C ILE A 91 -21.99 -13.67 -6.89
N ASP A 92 -21.25 -13.55 -7.98
CA ASP A 92 -19.97 -14.22 -8.25
C ASP A 92 -18.75 -13.35 -7.90
N GLN A 93 -18.93 -12.14 -7.36
CA GLN A 93 -17.83 -11.20 -7.12
C GLN A 93 -17.66 -10.90 -5.64
N PRO A 94 -16.43 -11.04 -5.08
CA PRO A 94 -16.23 -10.93 -3.65
C PRO A 94 -15.90 -9.50 -3.20
N ILE A 95 -16.31 -9.18 -1.96
CA ILE A 95 -15.86 -8.03 -1.18
C ILE A 95 -14.97 -8.58 -0.05
N ILE A 96 -13.67 -8.32 -0.11
CA ILE A 96 -12.69 -8.93 0.81
C ILE A 96 -11.63 -7.93 1.27
N LEU A 97 -11.05 -8.15 2.45
CA LEU A 97 -9.90 -7.37 2.91
C LEU A 97 -8.58 -7.98 2.44
N THR A 98 -8.47 -9.30 2.51
CA THR A 98 -7.25 -10.05 2.17
C THR A 98 -7.61 -11.25 1.30
N GLY A 99 -6.82 -11.50 0.25
CA GLY A 99 -7.04 -12.64 -0.64
C GLY A 99 -6.73 -13.98 0.03
N PHE A 100 -7.48 -15.03 -0.32
CA PHE A 100 -7.32 -16.36 0.27
C PHE A 100 -5.89 -16.92 0.14
N SER A 101 -5.19 -16.69 -0.98
CA SER A 101 -3.81 -17.14 -1.17
C SER A 101 -2.85 -16.52 -0.13
N ALA A 102 -3.06 -15.26 0.24
CA ALA A 102 -2.27 -14.61 1.28
C ALA A 102 -2.60 -15.18 2.68
N LEU A 103 -3.88 -15.54 2.93
CA LEU A 103 -4.29 -16.21 4.16
C LEU A 103 -3.71 -17.63 4.25
N ASN A 104 -3.75 -18.41 3.16
CA ASN A 104 -3.15 -19.75 3.11
C ASN A 104 -1.65 -19.70 3.39
N LYS A 105 -0.95 -18.73 2.79
CA LYS A 105 0.48 -18.50 3.06
C LYS A 105 0.74 -18.13 4.52
N LEU A 106 -0.12 -17.30 5.12
CA LEU A 106 -0.03 -16.93 6.54
C LEU A 106 -0.26 -18.14 7.46
N LEU A 107 -1.21 -19.02 7.11
CA LEU A 107 -1.62 -20.16 7.93
C LEU A 107 -0.81 -21.44 7.67
N GLY A 108 0.01 -21.47 6.62
CA GLY A 108 0.85 -22.62 6.26
C GLY A 108 0.09 -23.83 5.73
N ARG A 109 -1.19 -23.69 5.38
CA ARG A 109 -2.04 -24.74 4.82
C ARG A 109 -3.15 -24.15 3.95
N GLU A 110 -3.69 -24.96 3.06
CA GLU A 110 -4.92 -24.60 2.34
C GLU A 110 -6.11 -24.68 3.28
N VAL A 111 -6.84 -23.57 3.39
CA VAL A 111 -8.08 -23.43 4.17
C VAL A 111 -9.27 -23.12 3.29
#